data_AF-A0A7S4HWG2-F1
#
_entry.id   AF-A0A7S4HWG2-F1
#
_cell.length_a   1.000
_cell.length_b   1.000
_cell.length_c   1.000
_cell.angle_alpha   90.00
_cell.angle_beta   90.00
_cell.angle_gamma   90.00
#
_symmetry.space_group_name_H-M   'P 1'
#
loop_
_entity.id
_entity.type
_entity.pdbx_description
1 polymer ?
#
loop_
_entity_poly.entity_id
_entity_poly.type
_entity_poly.pdbx_seq_one_letter_code
_entity_poly.pdbx_strand_id
1 'polypeptide(L)'
;AGIKVVTFDSDAPSSERAAYIGTNNSAFGERLGSVLNQVNPKGGKYVIVSGKSPNIILRSESFHEAIASASKMLWTELNGGSSTIFHTDNSTETLRKMMDLAAKYPYPQLGAIIPMLGAPMNAPEWTHLVDENRNIAFVSADTRTDQMALLRRNYCNGLVGQLPYEMGERSVTTLFQLVSTDITEATEIISTALVEVVSVPLDMEELVVNENYIGNLRIVGYILFAIVVLLSIGFSVWTVVHRKNQVVRASQPEFLLLICFGSLIFASAIIPIGIDDEYATQDGANAACMATFWLISVGFALGQSALFAKIWRVNRIFHNPSGFKFVKVTAKDVMLPLVGLLAANIAVMICWQVLNPLVYVRLEHSGTDPWNRVISTHGGCRLLSQGSNAKALPYLISLVIIDMGPLILMYFQAYQARNICTEYSESKYIAIAVIGMLQVCVVGIPILILLSDNPRPSYLLRVLIIFLFSGAVMLLIFVPKIMAHRKFEHTARATAGNHDISLDVASQSGLRVSFMKPNEEETKQETDQASSSSIGSVGGSGLKVSIRVESEDF
;
A
#
# COMPACT_ATOMS: atom_id res chain seq x y z
N ALA A 1 -48.01 34.01 20.20
CA ALA A 1 -49.02 33.26 19.39
C ALA A 1 -48.29 32.03 18.84
N GLY A 2 -48.83 30.81 18.94
CA GLY A 2 -48.15 29.56 18.57
C GLY A 2 -47.87 29.36 17.06
N ILE A 3 -47.57 30.44 16.33
CA ILE A 3 -47.28 30.47 14.90
C ILE A 3 -45.80 30.14 14.74
N LYS A 4 -45.50 29.07 14.01
CA LYS A 4 -44.11 28.70 13.68
C LYS A 4 -43.62 29.62 12.55
N VAL A 5 -42.51 30.30 12.78
CA VAL A 5 -41.90 31.23 11.82
C VAL A 5 -40.53 30.70 11.45
N VAL A 6 -40.20 30.72 10.16
CA VAL A 6 -38.82 30.51 9.69
C VAL A 6 -38.40 31.73 8.88
N THR A 7 -37.11 32.03 8.92
CA THR A 7 -36.52 33.08 8.07
C THR A 7 -35.68 32.43 6.98
N PHE A 8 -35.57 33.12 5.85
CA PHE A 8 -34.73 32.68 4.74
C PHE A 8 -34.01 33.88 4.13
N ASP A 9 -32.93 33.61 3.40
CA ASP A 9 -32.05 34.59 2.76
C ASP A 9 -31.25 35.47 3.76
N SER A 10 -31.91 36.23 4.61
CA SER A 10 -31.30 37.00 5.71
C SER A 10 -31.81 36.53 7.07
N ASP A 11 -30.89 36.38 8.01
CA ASP A 11 -31.23 35.95 9.36
C ASP A 11 -31.83 37.09 10.21
N ALA A 12 -32.66 36.74 11.19
CA ALA A 12 -33.23 37.65 12.19
C ALA A 12 -33.07 37.06 13.61
N PRO A 13 -31.84 37.03 14.17
CA PRO A 13 -31.51 36.39 15.44
C PRO A 13 -32.35 36.85 16.64
N SER A 14 -32.74 38.12 16.65
CA SER A 14 -33.54 38.71 17.73
C SER A 14 -35.05 38.45 17.62
N SER A 15 -35.50 37.67 16.63
CA SER A 15 -36.92 37.33 16.44
C SER A 15 -37.27 35.99 17.09
N GLU A 16 -38.57 35.73 17.30
CA GLU A 16 -39.10 34.44 17.76
C GLU A 16 -39.11 33.34 16.66
N ARG A 17 -38.28 33.47 15.62
CA ARG A 17 -38.17 32.46 14.57
C ARG A 17 -37.70 31.12 15.14
N ALA A 18 -38.23 30.03 14.58
CA ALA A 18 -37.81 28.68 14.89
C ALA A 18 -36.51 28.30 14.16
N ALA A 19 -36.34 28.69 12.90
CA ALA A 19 -35.15 28.35 12.12
C ALA A 19 -34.78 29.45 11.11
N TYR A 20 -33.50 29.49 10.76
CA TYR A 20 -32.98 30.21 9.59
C TYR A 20 -32.56 29.22 8.50
N ILE A 21 -33.10 29.38 7.30
CA ILE A 21 -32.74 28.59 6.12
C ILE A 21 -32.04 29.52 5.14
N GLY A 22 -30.73 29.37 5.00
CA GLY A 22 -30.00 30.27 4.14
C GLY A 22 -28.57 29.85 3.94
N THR A 23 -27.84 30.61 3.14
CA THR A 23 -26.42 30.37 2.96
C THR A 23 -25.65 30.98 4.11
N ASN A 24 -24.57 30.33 4.54
CA ASN A 24 -23.64 30.96 5.47
C ASN A 24 -22.97 32.15 4.76
N ASN A 25 -23.33 33.37 5.17
CA ASN A 25 -22.85 34.60 4.54
C ASN A 25 -21.37 34.88 4.83
N SER A 26 -20.81 34.33 5.92
CA SER A 26 -19.35 34.35 6.13
C SER A 26 -18.64 33.48 5.09
N ALA A 27 -19.11 32.24 4.91
CA ALA A 27 -18.57 31.36 3.88
C ALA A 27 -18.73 31.94 2.46
N PHE A 28 -19.81 32.68 2.20
CA PHE A 28 -20.03 33.37 0.94
C PHE A 28 -18.96 34.43 0.67
N GLY A 29 -18.66 35.30 1.64
CA GLY A 29 -17.62 36.31 1.52
C GLY A 29 -16.23 35.69 1.34
N GLU A 30 -15.93 34.62 2.07
CA GLU A 30 -14.71 33.82 1.86
C GLU A 30 -14.60 33.29 0.43
N ARG A 31 -15.71 32.79 -0.15
CA ARG A 31 -15.72 32.28 -1.53
C ARG A 31 -15.54 33.38 -2.56
N LEU A 32 -16.10 34.58 -2.36
CA LEU A 32 -15.82 35.72 -3.24
C LEU A 32 -14.32 36.07 -3.24
N GLY A 33 -13.66 36.00 -2.08
CA GLY A 33 -12.21 36.19 -1.96
C GLY A 33 -11.41 35.11 -2.68
N SER A 34 -11.81 33.84 -2.53
CA SER A 34 -11.22 32.70 -3.26
C SER A 34 -11.35 32.88 -4.78
N VAL A 35 -12.55 33.21 -5.28
CA VAL A 35 -12.79 33.44 -6.72
C VAL A 35 -11.99 34.63 -7.24
N LEU A 36 -11.85 35.72 -6.47
CA LEU A 36 -11.02 36.85 -6.86
C LEU A 36 -9.55 36.44 -7.04
N ASN A 37 -9.01 35.65 -6.12
CA ASN A 37 -7.66 35.11 -6.23
C ASN A 37 -7.50 34.17 -7.43
N GLN A 38 -8.53 33.39 -7.78
CA GLN A 38 -8.53 32.54 -8.97
C GLN A 38 -8.54 33.36 -10.27
N VAL A 39 -9.34 34.44 -10.30
CA VAL A 39 -9.48 35.31 -11.48
C VAL A 39 -8.19 36.09 -11.75
N ASN A 40 -7.57 36.63 -10.70
CA ASN A 40 -6.33 37.38 -10.83
C ASN A 40 -5.37 37.04 -9.67
N PRO A 41 -4.49 36.03 -9.85
CA PRO A 41 -3.56 35.59 -8.81
C PRO A 41 -2.42 36.57 -8.56
N LYS A 42 -2.21 37.58 -9.43
CA LYS A 42 -1.17 38.62 -9.24
C LYS A 42 -1.56 39.65 -8.18
N GLY A 43 -2.84 39.71 -7.81
CA GLY A 43 -3.34 40.71 -6.87
C GLY A 43 -3.48 42.10 -7.48
N GLY A 44 -3.60 43.10 -6.60
CA GLY A 44 -3.79 44.50 -6.95
C GLY A 44 -4.57 45.28 -5.91
N LYS A 45 -5.12 46.42 -6.32
CA LYS A 45 -6.08 47.16 -5.48
C LYS A 45 -7.51 46.76 -5.83
N TYR A 46 -8.38 46.69 -4.83
CA TYR A 46 -9.78 46.39 -5.05
C TYR A 46 -10.71 47.38 -4.36
N VAL A 47 -11.96 47.40 -4.80
CA VAL A 47 -13.07 48.06 -4.11
C VAL A 47 -14.24 47.09 -4.02
N ILE A 48 -14.95 47.11 -2.89
CA ILE A 48 -16.18 46.34 -2.71
C ILE A 48 -17.41 47.24 -2.92
N VAL A 49 -18.49 46.65 -3.43
CA VAL A 49 -19.83 47.26 -3.39
C VAL A 49 -20.63 46.51 -2.33
N SER A 50 -20.84 47.16 -1.18
CA SER A 50 -21.49 46.58 0.00
C SER A 50 -22.91 47.14 0.20
N GLY A 51 -23.61 46.70 1.25
CA GLY A 51 -24.98 47.08 1.56
C GLY A 51 -25.22 47.16 3.07
N LYS A 52 -26.39 47.63 3.47
CA LYS A 52 -26.75 47.80 4.90
C LYS A 52 -27.42 46.56 5.52
N SER A 53 -27.81 45.59 4.71
CA SER A 53 -28.48 44.38 5.18
C SER A 53 -27.49 43.48 5.93
N PRO A 54 -27.89 42.82 7.04
CA PRO A 54 -26.99 42.03 7.88
C PRO A 54 -26.21 40.95 7.13
N ASN A 55 -26.86 40.28 6.18
CA ASN A 55 -26.23 39.27 5.32
C ASN A 55 -25.08 39.84 4.47
N ILE A 56 -25.25 41.05 3.90
CA ILE A 56 -24.25 41.69 3.05
C ILE A 56 -23.08 42.25 3.88
N ILE A 57 -23.36 42.75 5.08
CA ILE A 57 -22.32 43.17 6.02
C ILE A 57 -21.43 41.97 6.37
N LEU A 58 -22.02 40.82 6.72
CA LEU A 58 -21.27 39.62 7.06
C LEU A 58 -20.43 39.08 5.89
N ARG A 59 -20.95 39.16 4.65
CA ARG A 59 -20.17 38.85 3.43
C ARG A 59 -18.96 39.76 3.27
N SER A 60 -19.12 41.06 3.57
CA SER A 60 -18.06 42.05 3.42
C SER A 60 -16.95 41.80 4.45
N GLU A 61 -17.32 41.60 5.72
CA GLU A 61 -16.39 41.33 6.82
C GLU A 61 -15.58 40.06 6.56
N SER A 62 -16.26 38.95 6.24
CA SER A 62 -15.60 37.67 5.94
C SER A 62 -14.75 37.71 4.65
N PHE A 63 -15.16 38.48 3.63
CA PHE A 63 -14.32 38.73 2.46
C PHE A 63 -13.03 39.44 2.85
N HIS A 64 -13.09 40.47 3.70
CA HIS A 64 -11.90 41.17 4.19
C HIS A 64 -10.98 40.22 4.97
N GLU A 65 -11.54 39.39 5.84
CA GLU A 65 -10.79 38.36 6.60
C GLU A 65 -10.13 37.33 5.68
N ALA A 66 -10.84 36.85 4.65
CA ALA A 66 -10.32 35.88 3.69
C ALA A 66 -9.17 36.46 2.85
N ILE A 67 -9.30 37.71 2.43
CA ILE A 67 -8.25 38.41 1.67
C ILE A 67 -7.02 38.70 2.56
N ALA A 68 -7.22 39.03 3.84
CA ALA A 68 -6.13 39.30 4.78
C ALA A 68 -5.38 38.03 5.22
N SER A 69 -6.09 36.91 5.39
CA SER A 69 -5.55 35.64 5.87
C SER A 69 -4.82 34.84 4.78
N ALA A 70 -5.09 35.08 3.50
CA ALA A 70 -4.31 34.56 2.40
C ALA A 70 -2.87 35.11 2.49
N SER A 71 -1.93 34.26 2.87
CA SER A 71 -0.55 34.52 3.32
C SER A 71 0.41 35.18 2.31
N LYS A 72 -0.11 35.89 1.29
CA LYS A 72 0.66 36.64 0.28
C LYS A 72 0.31 38.13 0.14
N MET A 73 -0.60 38.74 0.92
CA MET A 73 -0.98 40.18 0.83
C MET A 73 -1.13 40.71 -0.61
N LEU A 74 -1.68 39.89 -1.51
CA LEU A 74 -1.77 40.20 -2.95
C LEU A 74 -2.76 41.33 -3.22
N TRP A 75 -3.82 41.41 -2.41
CA TRP A 75 -4.90 42.37 -2.57
C TRP A 75 -4.89 43.41 -1.45
N THR A 76 -5.07 44.67 -1.82
CA THR A 76 -5.23 45.78 -0.88
C THR A 76 -6.46 46.60 -1.21
N GLU A 77 -7.25 46.97 -0.21
CA GLU A 77 -8.43 47.78 -0.46
C GLU A 77 -8.04 49.21 -0.80
N LEU A 78 -8.65 49.76 -1.85
CA LEU A 78 -8.36 51.12 -2.30
C LEU A 78 -8.68 52.14 -1.20
N ASN A 79 -7.71 52.99 -0.88
CA ASN A 79 -7.80 54.00 0.17
C ASN A 79 -8.19 53.43 1.56
N GLY A 80 -7.80 52.18 1.86
CA GLY A 80 -8.06 51.55 3.16
C GLY A 80 -9.55 51.45 3.49
N GLY A 81 -10.39 51.11 2.50
CA GLY A 81 -11.84 50.93 2.67
C GLY A 81 -12.66 52.22 2.59
N SER A 82 -12.03 53.39 2.56
CA SER A 82 -12.73 54.67 2.39
C SER A 82 -13.41 54.82 1.02
N SER A 83 -13.10 53.93 0.07
CA SER A 83 -13.68 53.91 -1.28
C SER A 83 -14.77 52.84 -1.47
N THR A 84 -15.20 52.17 -0.40
CA THR A 84 -16.34 51.24 -0.42
C THR A 84 -17.60 51.93 -0.93
N ILE A 85 -18.23 51.33 -1.94
CA ILE A 85 -19.48 51.82 -2.50
C ILE A 85 -20.62 51.15 -1.75
N PHE A 86 -21.45 51.92 -1.07
CA PHE A 86 -22.67 51.41 -0.48
C PHE A 86 -23.80 51.43 -1.51
N HIS A 87 -24.34 50.25 -1.79
CA HIS A 87 -25.50 50.06 -2.63
C HIS A 87 -26.70 50.82 -2.06
N THR A 88 -27.37 51.53 -2.95
CA THR A 88 -28.67 52.17 -2.75
C THR A 88 -29.76 51.31 -3.37
N ASP A 89 -31.02 51.43 -2.97
CA ASP A 89 -32.16 50.68 -3.56
C ASP A 89 -32.30 50.87 -5.09
N ASN A 90 -31.58 51.83 -5.67
CA ASN A 90 -31.41 52.03 -7.10
C ASN A 90 -30.07 51.45 -7.63
N SER A 91 -30.15 50.42 -8.46
CA SER A 91 -28.98 49.78 -9.10
C SER A 91 -28.26 50.68 -10.10
N THR A 92 -28.98 51.57 -10.80
CA THR A 92 -28.39 52.52 -11.77
C THR A 92 -27.52 53.55 -11.07
N GLU A 93 -27.95 54.05 -9.89
CA GLU A 93 -27.15 54.98 -9.10
C GLU A 93 -25.86 54.32 -8.59
N THR A 94 -25.97 53.06 -8.13
CA THR A 94 -24.82 52.29 -7.68
C THR A 94 -23.83 52.06 -8.82
N LEU A 95 -24.32 51.69 -10.00
CA LEU A 95 -23.50 51.52 -11.19
C LEU A 95 -22.80 52.83 -11.59
N ARG A 96 -23.49 53.97 -11.55
CA ARG A 96 -22.90 55.28 -11.84
C ARG A 96 -21.72 55.59 -10.91
N LYS A 97 -21.85 55.27 -9.61
CA LYS A 97 -20.73 55.40 -8.64
C LYS A 97 -19.56 54.48 -8.99
N MET A 98 -19.84 53.27 -9.48
CA MET A 98 -18.80 52.34 -9.94
C MET A 98 -18.07 52.89 -11.18
N MET A 99 -18.79 53.47 -12.14
CA MET A 99 -18.22 54.12 -13.32
C MET A 99 -17.36 55.33 -12.96
N ASP A 100 -17.87 56.24 -12.11
CA ASP A 100 -17.12 57.41 -11.64
C ASP A 100 -15.81 56.97 -10.95
N LEU A 101 -15.85 55.90 -10.16
CA LEU A 101 -14.70 55.35 -9.46
C LEU A 101 -13.69 54.72 -10.42
N ALA A 102 -14.15 53.91 -11.39
CA ALA A 102 -13.29 53.30 -12.39
C ALA A 102 -12.61 54.35 -13.29
N ALA A 103 -13.34 55.40 -13.67
CA ALA A 103 -12.79 56.53 -14.42
C ALA A 103 -11.74 57.32 -13.62
N LYS A 104 -11.95 57.46 -12.30
CA LYS A 104 -11.00 58.13 -11.40
C LYS A 104 -9.74 57.30 -11.15
N TYR A 105 -9.87 55.98 -11.09
CA TYR A 105 -8.78 55.03 -10.80
C TYR A 105 -8.70 53.95 -11.88
N PRO A 106 -8.19 54.27 -13.09
CA PRO A 106 -8.06 53.29 -14.15
C PRO A 106 -7.00 52.23 -13.81
N TYR A 107 -7.07 51.06 -14.46
CA TYR A 107 -6.04 50.04 -14.35
C TYR A 107 -4.64 50.60 -14.70
N PRO A 108 -3.56 50.26 -13.96
CA PRO A 108 -3.47 49.28 -12.88
C PRO A 108 -3.74 49.84 -11.46
N GLN A 109 -4.22 51.08 -11.33
CA GLN A 109 -4.49 51.67 -10.01
C GLN A 109 -5.65 50.99 -9.29
N LEU A 110 -6.63 50.50 -10.05
CA LEU A 110 -7.70 49.61 -9.59
C LEU A 110 -7.60 48.30 -10.38
N GLY A 111 -7.51 47.18 -9.67
CA GLY A 111 -7.41 45.85 -10.22
C GLY A 111 -8.71 45.06 -10.18
N ALA A 112 -9.62 45.37 -9.26
CA ALA A 112 -10.91 44.67 -9.16
C ALA A 112 -12.03 45.51 -8.53
N ILE A 113 -13.27 45.22 -8.94
CA ILE A 113 -14.49 45.69 -8.28
C ILE A 113 -15.34 44.47 -7.90
N ILE A 114 -15.72 44.37 -6.63
CA ILE A 114 -16.39 43.18 -6.06
C ILE A 114 -17.74 43.56 -5.46
N PRO A 115 -18.85 43.41 -6.21
CA PRO A 115 -20.18 43.53 -5.63
C PRO A 115 -20.54 42.36 -4.70
N MET A 116 -20.84 42.67 -3.44
CA MET A 116 -21.26 41.69 -2.42
C MET A 116 -22.72 41.23 -2.57
N LEU A 117 -23.43 41.83 -3.52
CA LEU A 117 -24.81 41.53 -3.93
C LEU A 117 -24.93 41.60 -5.46
N GLY A 118 -25.88 40.89 -6.06
CA GLY A 118 -26.03 40.84 -7.53
C GLY A 118 -26.70 42.06 -8.16
N ALA A 119 -27.34 42.92 -7.36
CA ALA A 119 -28.16 44.03 -7.87
C ALA A 119 -27.44 44.97 -8.88
N PRO A 120 -26.16 45.36 -8.69
CA PRO A 120 -25.45 46.23 -9.64
C PRO A 120 -25.37 45.67 -11.07
N MET A 121 -25.33 44.34 -11.25
CA MET A 121 -25.30 43.71 -12.58
C MET A 121 -26.63 43.81 -13.34
N ASN A 122 -27.72 44.19 -12.67
CA ASN A 122 -29.02 44.38 -13.30
C ASN A 122 -29.14 45.74 -14.03
N ALA A 123 -28.20 46.66 -13.78
CA ALA A 123 -28.24 47.98 -14.38
C ALA A 123 -27.91 47.90 -15.89
N PRO A 124 -28.68 48.56 -16.78
CA PRO A 124 -28.52 48.43 -18.23
C PRO A 124 -27.11 48.74 -18.77
N GLU A 125 -26.42 49.67 -18.13
CA GLU A 125 -25.10 50.13 -18.55
C GLU A 125 -23.94 49.29 -17.97
N TRP A 126 -24.23 48.17 -17.29
CA TRP A 126 -23.19 47.28 -16.74
C TRP A 126 -22.19 46.85 -17.82
N THR A 127 -22.70 46.51 -19.01
CA THR A 127 -21.85 46.10 -20.15
C THR A 127 -20.91 47.22 -20.59
N HIS A 128 -21.37 48.47 -20.60
CA HIS A 128 -20.56 49.65 -20.92
C HIS A 128 -19.44 49.87 -19.91
N LEU A 129 -19.72 49.76 -18.61
CA LEU A 129 -18.69 49.85 -17.55
C LEU A 129 -17.57 48.84 -17.82
N VAL A 130 -17.91 47.60 -18.13
CA VAL A 130 -16.93 46.53 -18.32
C VAL A 130 -16.20 46.67 -19.66
N ASP A 131 -16.87 47.13 -20.72
CA ASP A 131 -16.25 47.44 -22.02
C ASP A 131 -15.15 48.50 -21.91
N GLU A 132 -15.39 49.56 -21.14
CA GLU A 132 -14.38 50.60 -20.90
C GLU A 132 -13.25 50.15 -19.96
N ASN A 133 -13.45 49.07 -19.20
CA ASN A 133 -12.56 48.63 -18.13
C ASN A 133 -12.19 47.14 -18.21
N ARG A 134 -11.89 46.62 -19.42
CA ARG A 134 -11.60 45.19 -19.67
C ARG A 134 -10.46 44.58 -18.83
N ASN A 135 -9.56 45.41 -18.29
CA ASN A 135 -8.44 44.96 -17.45
C ASN A 135 -8.76 44.94 -15.95
N ILE A 136 -9.93 45.45 -15.53
CA ILE A 136 -10.41 45.37 -14.14
C ILE A 136 -11.19 44.07 -13.97
N ALA A 137 -10.88 43.31 -12.92
CA ALA A 137 -11.61 42.09 -12.59
C ALA A 137 -12.96 42.42 -11.93
N PHE A 138 -14.02 41.77 -12.41
CA PHE A 138 -15.36 41.86 -11.84
C PHE A 138 -15.77 40.50 -11.26
N VAL A 139 -15.82 40.39 -9.94
CA VAL A 139 -16.30 39.21 -9.21
C VAL A 139 -17.54 39.61 -8.42
N SER A 140 -18.69 39.00 -8.69
CA SER A 140 -19.96 39.46 -8.13
C SER A 140 -20.69 38.35 -7.39
N ALA A 141 -21.51 38.74 -6.42
CA ALA A 141 -22.50 37.86 -5.83
C ALA A 141 -23.66 37.57 -6.81
N ASP A 142 -24.32 36.46 -6.53
CA ASP A 142 -25.43 35.83 -7.24
C ASP A 142 -25.04 35.16 -8.58
N THR A 143 -25.73 34.06 -8.88
CA THR A 143 -25.57 33.28 -10.13
C THR A 143 -26.90 33.18 -10.87
N ARG A 144 -27.61 34.31 -10.98
CA ARG A 144 -28.88 34.35 -11.73
C ARG A 144 -28.64 34.11 -13.23
N THR A 145 -29.69 33.70 -13.94
CA THR A 145 -29.61 33.34 -15.36
C THR A 145 -29.10 34.48 -16.26
N ASP A 146 -29.48 35.72 -15.95
CA ASP A 146 -28.99 36.94 -16.59
C ASP A 146 -27.51 37.22 -16.29
N GLN A 147 -27.08 37.07 -15.04
CA GLN A 147 -25.67 37.20 -14.66
C GLN A 147 -24.79 36.11 -15.29
N MET A 148 -25.29 34.88 -15.37
CA MET A 148 -24.62 33.79 -16.07
C MET A 148 -24.47 34.07 -17.57
N ALA A 149 -25.44 34.74 -18.20
CA ALA A 149 -25.33 35.19 -19.58
C ALA A 149 -24.28 36.31 -19.74
N LEU A 150 -24.14 37.21 -18.75
CA LEU A 150 -23.08 38.21 -18.72
C LEU A 150 -21.70 37.56 -18.57
N LEU A 151 -21.53 36.60 -17.66
CA LEU A 151 -20.28 35.84 -17.47
C LEU A 151 -19.86 35.15 -18.77
N ARG A 152 -20.76 34.43 -19.43
CA ARG A 152 -20.50 33.74 -20.72
C ARG A 152 -20.05 34.68 -21.84
N ARG A 153 -20.43 35.96 -21.75
CA ARG A 153 -20.06 37.02 -22.70
C ARG A 153 -18.86 37.85 -22.22
N ASN A 154 -18.16 37.39 -21.19
CA ASN A 154 -17.00 38.05 -20.59
C ASN A 154 -17.32 39.43 -20.01
N TYR A 155 -18.54 39.65 -19.50
CA TYR A 155 -18.94 40.88 -18.80
C TYR A 155 -18.84 40.77 -17.26
N CYS A 156 -18.30 39.67 -16.76
CA CYS A 156 -17.71 39.54 -15.44
C CYS A 156 -16.72 38.36 -15.49
N ASN A 157 -15.91 38.20 -14.45
CA ASN A 157 -14.86 37.18 -14.39
C ASN A 157 -15.20 36.04 -13.42
N GLY A 158 -16.03 36.30 -12.41
CA GLY A 158 -16.46 35.27 -11.47
C GLY A 158 -17.78 35.62 -10.79
N LEU A 159 -18.52 34.58 -10.42
CA LEU A 159 -19.78 34.66 -9.70
C LEU A 159 -19.77 33.68 -8.53
N VAL A 160 -20.29 34.12 -7.39
CA VAL A 160 -20.58 33.25 -6.25
C VAL A 160 -22.07 33.34 -5.99
N GLY A 161 -22.78 32.22 -5.98
CA GLY A 161 -24.23 32.17 -5.90
C GLY A 161 -24.73 31.30 -4.78
N GLN A 162 -25.94 31.63 -4.32
CA GLN A 162 -26.73 30.78 -3.43
C GLN A 162 -27.58 29.82 -4.25
N LEU A 163 -28.32 28.94 -3.57
CA LEU A 163 -29.30 28.04 -4.19
C LEU A 163 -30.74 28.43 -3.78
N PRO A 164 -31.38 29.45 -4.42
CA PRO A 164 -32.73 29.91 -4.05
C PRO A 164 -33.80 28.83 -4.10
N TYR A 165 -33.72 27.92 -5.07
CA TYR A 165 -34.65 26.79 -5.17
C TYR A 165 -34.56 25.89 -3.94
N GLU A 166 -33.34 25.50 -3.55
CA GLU A 166 -33.09 24.68 -2.36
C GLU A 166 -33.50 25.41 -1.08
N MET A 167 -33.22 26.73 -1.00
CA MET A 167 -33.69 27.54 0.12
C MET A 167 -35.22 27.49 0.23
N GLY A 168 -35.95 27.70 -0.86
CA GLY A 168 -37.41 27.62 -0.88
C GLY A 168 -37.96 26.24 -0.49
N GLU A 169 -37.41 25.18 -1.07
CA GLU A 169 -37.79 23.79 -0.77
C GLU A 169 -37.57 23.45 0.71
N ARG A 170 -36.38 23.79 1.25
CA ARG A 170 -36.03 23.56 2.65
C ARG A 170 -36.89 24.41 3.58
N SER A 171 -37.18 25.68 3.25
CA SER A 171 -38.07 26.52 4.05
C SER A 171 -39.46 25.91 4.20
N VAL A 172 -40.05 25.42 3.09
CA VAL A 172 -41.38 24.78 3.11
C VAL A 172 -41.34 23.46 3.89
N THR A 173 -40.31 22.63 3.67
CA THR A 173 -40.15 21.34 4.34
C THR A 173 -39.98 21.51 5.86
N THR A 174 -39.15 22.46 6.29
CA THR A 174 -38.95 22.78 7.71
C THR A 174 -40.23 23.31 8.35
N LEU A 175 -40.95 24.21 7.68
CA LEU A 175 -42.26 24.69 8.18
C LEU A 175 -43.26 23.54 8.33
N PHE A 176 -43.33 22.65 7.34
CA PHE A 176 -44.21 21.48 7.40
C PHE A 176 -43.88 20.59 8.59
N GLN A 177 -42.60 20.28 8.81
CA GLN A 177 -42.13 19.49 9.97
C GLN A 177 -42.44 20.15 11.31
N LEU A 178 -42.23 21.47 11.42
CA LEU A 178 -42.52 22.23 12.65
C LEU A 178 -44.02 22.23 12.99
N VAL A 179 -44.90 22.11 11.99
CA VAL A 179 -46.36 22.04 12.18
C VAL A 179 -46.85 20.61 12.37
N SER A 180 -46.26 19.63 11.67
CA SER A 180 -46.77 18.24 11.64
C SER A 180 -46.34 17.37 12.82
N THR A 181 -45.16 17.62 13.39
CA THR A 181 -44.52 16.69 14.34
C THR A 181 -44.36 17.24 15.76
N ASP A 182 -44.88 18.43 16.04
CA ASP A 182 -44.80 19.13 17.34
C ASP A 182 -43.38 19.17 17.94
N ILE A 183 -42.36 19.14 17.07
CA ILE A 183 -40.96 19.22 17.43
C ILE A 183 -40.70 20.63 18.00
N THR A 184 -40.27 20.67 19.25
CA THR A 184 -39.97 21.90 20.00
C THR A 184 -38.53 22.36 19.83
N GLU A 185 -37.61 21.46 19.50
CA GLU A 185 -36.20 21.79 19.23
C GLU A 185 -36.01 22.02 17.73
N ALA A 186 -36.03 23.30 17.34
CA ALA A 186 -35.74 23.70 15.99
C ALA A 186 -34.22 23.78 15.77
N THR A 187 -33.75 23.30 14.61
CA THR A 187 -32.37 23.50 14.19
C THR A 187 -32.19 24.99 13.88
N GLU A 188 -31.43 25.71 14.70
CA GLU A 188 -31.35 27.18 14.64
C GLU A 188 -30.89 27.69 13.27
N ILE A 189 -29.98 26.95 12.60
CA ILE A 189 -29.44 27.29 11.29
C ILE A 189 -29.41 26.04 10.38
N ILE A 190 -30.05 26.14 9.22
CA ILE A 190 -30.04 25.14 8.15
C ILE A 190 -29.32 25.77 6.95
N SER A 191 -28.06 25.38 6.73
CA SER A 191 -27.25 25.93 5.65
C SER A 191 -27.55 25.30 4.29
N THR A 192 -27.49 26.12 3.24
CA THR A 192 -27.49 25.69 1.82
C THR A 192 -26.08 25.79 1.23
N ALA A 193 -25.82 25.01 0.17
CA ALA A 193 -24.54 25.03 -0.52
C ALA A 193 -24.36 26.32 -1.34
N LEU A 194 -23.11 26.59 -1.72
CA LEU A 194 -22.70 27.69 -2.59
C LEU A 194 -22.34 27.16 -3.98
N VAL A 195 -22.53 28.00 -4.98
CA VAL A 195 -22.10 27.75 -6.36
C VAL A 195 -21.04 28.78 -6.73
N GLU A 196 -19.87 28.31 -7.18
CA GLU A 196 -18.81 29.15 -7.72
C GLU A 196 -18.77 28.96 -9.25
N VAL A 197 -18.81 30.05 -10.00
CA VAL A 197 -18.69 30.01 -11.46
C VAL A 197 -17.64 31.03 -11.88
N VAL A 198 -16.54 30.55 -12.45
CA VAL A 198 -15.38 31.40 -12.77
C VAL A 198 -15.05 31.28 -14.25
N SER A 199 -14.75 32.41 -14.88
CA SER A 199 -14.14 32.43 -16.20
C SER A 199 -12.67 32.07 -16.08
N VAL A 200 -12.26 30.98 -16.72
CA VAL A 200 -10.87 30.52 -16.69
C VAL A 200 -9.97 31.60 -17.32
N PRO A 201 -8.94 32.10 -16.61
CA PRO A 201 -7.99 33.05 -17.18
C PRO A 201 -7.25 32.44 -18.38
N LEU A 202 -6.95 33.25 -19.41
CA LEU A 202 -6.18 32.79 -20.57
C LEU A 202 -4.74 32.40 -20.19
N ASP A 203 -4.14 33.16 -19.26
CA ASP A 203 -2.79 32.90 -18.74
C ASP A 203 -2.90 32.28 -17.34
N MET A 204 -2.82 30.94 -17.26
CA MET A 204 -2.76 30.22 -15.99
C MET A 204 -1.31 30.04 -15.53
N GLU A 205 -1.11 30.00 -14.21
CA GLU A 205 0.19 29.59 -13.65
C GLU A 205 0.52 28.16 -14.07
N GLU A 206 1.80 27.91 -14.34
CA GLU A 206 2.29 26.60 -14.72
C GLU A 206 2.00 25.58 -13.61
N LEU A 207 1.33 24.49 -13.97
CA LEU A 207 0.97 23.45 -13.02
C LEU A 207 2.17 22.53 -12.81
N VAL A 208 2.84 22.67 -11.67
CA VAL A 208 3.86 21.71 -11.23
C VAL A 208 3.17 20.57 -10.49
N VAL A 209 3.04 19.43 -11.16
CA VAL A 209 2.43 18.22 -10.57
C VAL A 209 3.47 17.49 -9.73
N ASN A 210 3.14 17.20 -8.47
CA ASN A 210 3.97 16.32 -7.64
C ASN A 210 3.72 14.86 -8.01
N GLU A 211 4.71 14.24 -8.63
CA GLU A 211 4.63 12.88 -9.17
C GLU A 211 4.92 11.76 -8.14
N ASN A 212 5.23 12.12 -6.89
CA ASN A 212 5.49 11.22 -5.77
C ASN A 212 6.46 10.06 -6.09
N TYR A 213 7.57 10.38 -6.76
CA TYR A 213 8.59 9.39 -7.10
C TYR A 213 9.21 8.70 -5.88
N ILE A 214 9.68 7.46 -6.11
CA ILE A 214 10.41 6.67 -5.11
C ILE A 214 11.75 7.34 -4.80
N GLY A 215 12.39 7.94 -5.83
CA GLY A 215 13.66 8.64 -5.70
C GLY A 215 14.79 7.73 -5.19
N ASN A 216 15.67 8.29 -4.36
CA ASN A 216 16.88 7.61 -3.85
C ASN A 216 16.60 6.42 -2.91
N LEU A 217 15.34 6.21 -2.49
CA LEU A 217 14.96 5.12 -1.61
C LEU A 217 15.22 3.74 -2.25
N ARG A 218 15.27 3.69 -3.59
CA ARG A 218 15.63 2.49 -4.36
C ARG A 218 16.97 1.87 -3.94
N ILE A 219 17.93 2.71 -3.53
CA ILE A 219 19.28 2.28 -3.09
C ILE A 219 19.19 1.32 -1.90
N VAL A 220 18.28 1.56 -0.96
CA VAL A 220 18.07 0.67 0.20
C VAL A 220 17.66 -0.74 -0.27
N GLY A 221 16.78 -0.81 -1.28
CA GLY A 221 16.38 -2.10 -1.85
C GLY A 221 17.53 -2.82 -2.55
N TYR A 222 18.36 -2.12 -3.31
CA TYR A 222 19.52 -2.72 -3.96
C TYR A 222 20.56 -3.25 -2.96
N ILE A 223 20.77 -2.56 -1.83
CA ILE A 223 21.63 -3.05 -0.75
C ILE A 223 21.06 -4.35 -0.16
N LEU A 224 19.77 -4.38 0.17
CA LEU A 224 19.11 -5.56 0.73
C LEU A 224 19.12 -6.74 -0.26
N PHE A 225 18.90 -6.48 -1.54
CA PHE A 225 19.02 -7.48 -2.59
C PHE A 225 20.45 -8.03 -2.69
N ALA A 226 21.47 -7.17 -2.67
CA ALA A 226 22.88 -7.59 -2.71
C ALA A 226 23.24 -8.51 -1.53
N ILE A 227 22.72 -8.24 -0.32
CA ILE A 227 22.89 -9.12 0.84
C ILE A 227 22.29 -10.50 0.57
N VAL A 228 21.09 -10.58 0.01
CA VAL A 228 20.43 -11.86 -0.33
C VAL A 228 21.21 -12.62 -1.40
N VAL A 229 21.73 -11.93 -2.41
CA VAL A 229 22.58 -12.52 -3.46
C VAL A 229 23.84 -13.13 -2.84
N LEU A 230 24.55 -12.37 -1.99
CA LEU A 230 25.77 -12.85 -1.33
C LEU A 230 25.50 -14.06 -0.43
N LEU A 231 24.40 -14.04 0.33
CA LEU A 231 23.98 -15.19 1.16
C LEU A 231 23.64 -16.41 0.29
N SER A 232 22.87 -16.23 -0.79
CA SER A 232 22.47 -17.33 -1.68
C SER A 232 23.67 -17.97 -2.37
N ILE A 233 24.60 -17.16 -2.90
CA ILE A 233 25.84 -17.65 -3.52
C ILE A 233 26.72 -18.34 -2.47
N GLY A 234 26.92 -17.72 -1.29
CA GLY A 234 27.73 -18.29 -0.22
C GLY A 234 27.24 -19.66 0.25
N PHE A 235 25.93 -19.79 0.49
CA PHE A 235 25.32 -21.06 0.90
C PHE A 235 25.31 -22.10 -0.23
N SER A 236 25.14 -21.67 -1.49
CA SER A 236 25.24 -22.57 -2.65
C SER A 236 26.66 -23.13 -2.79
N VAL A 237 27.68 -22.27 -2.73
CA VAL A 237 29.10 -22.67 -2.78
C VAL A 237 29.43 -23.62 -1.62
N TRP A 238 29.02 -23.28 -0.40
CA TRP A 238 29.23 -24.14 0.76
C TRP A 238 28.61 -25.53 0.57
N THR A 239 27.39 -25.59 0.04
CA THR A 239 26.67 -26.84 -0.24
C THR A 239 27.39 -27.70 -1.27
N VAL A 240 27.88 -27.11 -2.36
CA VAL A 240 28.60 -27.83 -3.42
C VAL A 240 29.94 -28.36 -2.91
N VAL A 241 30.71 -27.53 -2.20
CA VAL A 241 32.03 -27.90 -1.66
C VAL A 241 31.91 -29.06 -0.67
N HIS A 242 30.94 -29.00 0.24
CA HIS A 242 30.78 -29.98 1.31
C HIS A 242 29.77 -31.08 0.99
N ARG A 243 29.34 -31.24 -0.28
CA ARG A 243 28.28 -32.20 -0.69
C ARG A 243 28.57 -33.66 -0.34
N LYS A 244 29.85 -34.02 -0.17
CA LYS A 244 30.28 -35.38 0.18
C LYS A 244 30.20 -35.64 1.69
N ASN A 245 30.14 -34.59 2.51
CA ASN A 245 30.14 -34.71 3.97
C ASN A 245 28.78 -35.22 4.45
N GLN A 246 28.79 -36.01 5.52
CA GLN A 246 27.60 -36.72 6.02
C GLN A 246 26.43 -35.77 6.30
N VAL A 247 26.70 -34.61 6.92
CA VAL A 247 25.67 -33.60 7.25
C VAL A 247 24.96 -33.09 5.99
N VAL A 248 25.71 -32.67 4.97
CA VAL A 248 25.13 -32.10 3.73
C VAL A 248 24.47 -33.18 2.89
N ARG A 249 25.07 -34.37 2.83
CA ARG A 249 24.53 -35.52 2.10
C ARG A 249 23.21 -36.00 2.71
N ALA A 250 23.08 -36.02 4.03
CA ALA A 250 21.85 -36.38 4.73
C ALA A 250 20.70 -35.38 4.44
N SER A 251 21.03 -34.08 4.37
CA SER A 251 20.06 -33.00 4.11
C SER A 251 19.72 -32.76 2.64
N GLN A 252 20.18 -33.64 1.74
CA GLN A 252 19.87 -33.64 0.30
C GLN A 252 20.31 -32.34 -0.42
N PRO A 253 21.54 -32.28 -0.98
CA PRO A 253 22.12 -31.05 -1.50
C PRO A 253 21.31 -30.42 -2.65
N GLU A 254 20.64 -31.21 -3.49
CA GLU A 254 19.83 -30.69 -4.59
C GLU A 254 18.68 -29.80 -4.11
N PHE A 255 18.00 -30.18 -3.02
CA PHE A 255 16.94 -29.35 -2.45
C PHE A 255 17.48 -28.10 -1.76
N LEU A 256 18.68 -28.16 -1.20
CA LEU A 256 19.34 -26.97 -0.62
C LEU A 256 19.67 -25.95 -1.71
N LEU A 257 20.22 -26.40 -2.85
CA LEU A 257 20.47 -25.55 -4.00
C LEU A 257 19.18 -24.96 -4.59
N LEU A 258 18.11 -25.77 -4.65
CA LEU A 258 16.80 -25.30 -5.11
C LEU A 258 16.21 -24.20 -4.19
N ILE A 259 16.40 -24.30 -2.88
CA ILE A 259 16.02 -23.25 -1.92
C ILE A 259 16.80 -21.95 -2.21
N CYS A 260 18.12 -22.03 -2.36
CA CYS A 260 18.95 -20.86 -2.68
C CYS A 260 18.53 -20.19 -3.99
N PHE A 261 18.25 -21.00 -5.02
CA PHE A 261 17.82 -20.53 -6.33
C PHE A 261 16.42 -19.90 -6.28
N GLY A 262 15.46 -20.55 -5.62
CA GLY A 262 14.11 -20.00 -5.42
C GLY A 262 14.13 -18.69 -4.64
N SER A 263 14.89 -18.61 -3.54
CA SER A 263 15.07 -17.37 -2.77
C SER A 263 15.74 -16.26 -3.57
N LEU A 264 16.68 -16.58 -4.46
CA LEU A 264 17.31 -15.60 -5.35
C LEU A 264 16.34 -15.04 -6.39
N ILE A 265 15.54 -15.89 -7.03
CA ILE A 265 14.49 -15.46 -7.97
C ILE A 265 13.47 -14.58 -7.26
N PHE A 266 13.00 -15.02 -6.08
CA PHE A 266 12.04 -14.28 -5.28
C PHE A 266 12.58 -12.89 -4.88
N ALA A 267 13.84 -12.83 -4.40
CA ALA A 267 14.48 -11.58 -4.04
C ALA A 267 14.74 -10.65 -5.23
N SER A 268 14.90 -11.20 -6.44
CA SER A 268 15.09 -10.41 -7.66
C SER A 268 13.89 -9.51 -7.96
N ALA A 269 12.70 -9.80 -7.39
CA ALA A 269 11.53 -8.93 -7.49
C ALA A 269 11.75 -7.53 -6.88
N ILE A 270 12.72 -7.37 -5.98
CA ILE A 270 13.11 -6.05 -5.43
C ILE A 270 13.51 -5.08 -6.54
N ILE A 271 14.14 -5.57 -7.61
CA ILE A 271 14.61 -4.73 -8.73
C ILE A 271 13.44 -4.05 -9.46
N PRO A 272 12.49 -4.79 -10.09
CA PRO A 272 11.37 -4.17 -10.79
C PRO A 272 10.42 -3.40 -9.85
N ILE A 273 10.33 -3.76 -8.57
CA ILE A 273 9.55 -2.97 -7.59
C ILE A 273 10.10 -1.54 -7.44
N GLY A 274 11.40 -1.34 -7.64
CA GLY A 274 12.05 -0.03 -7.57
C GLY A 274 12.09 0.74 -8.89
N ILE A 275 11.44 0.24 -9.94
CA ILE A 275 11.38 0.90 -11.25
C ILE A 275 10.07 1.69 -11.36
N ASP A 276 10.21 3.00 -11.52
CA ASP A 276 9.16 3.95 -11.82
C ASP A 276 9.51 4.74 -13.11
N ASP A 277 8.56 5.53 -13.59
CA ASP A 277 8.68 6.39 -14.76
C ASP A 277 9.55 7.65 -14.52
N GLU A 278 10.23 7.75 -13.38
CA GLU A 278 11.29 8.75 -13.13
C GLU A 278 12.51 8.47 -14.02
N TYR A 279 12.85 7.19 -14.20
CA TYR A 279 14.05 6.75 -14.93
C TYR A 279 13.75 5.75 -16.05
N ALA A 280 12.63 5.03 -15.99
CA ALA A 280 12.24 4.09 -17.03
C ALA A 280 11.29 4.73 -18.03
N THR A 281 11.38 4.28 -19.27
CA THR A 281 10.33 4.53 -20.27
C THR A 281 9.03 3.84 -19.85
N GLN A 282 7.90 4.29 -20.41
CA GLN A 282 6.59 3.68 -20.15
C GLN A 282 6.61 2.15 -20.37
N ASP A 283 7.27 1.68 -21.43
CA ASP A 283 7.43 0.25 -21.71
C ASP A 283 8.29 -0.47 -20.67
N GLY A 284 9.35 0.19 -20.19
CA GLY A 284 10.18 -0.32 -19.10
C GLY A 284 9.41 -0.45 -17.78
N ALA A 285 8.60 0.55 -17.44
CA ALA A 285 7.75 0.53 -16.25
C ALA A 285 6.62 -0.53 -16.36
N ASN A 286 6.02 -0.68 -17.55
CA ASN A 286 5.06 -1.75 -17.84
C ASN A 286 5.71 -3.14 -17.65
N ALA A 287 6.90 -3.34 -18.20
CA ALA A 287 7.65 -4.58 -18.06
C ALA A 287 7.99 -4.86 -16.58
N ALA A 288 8.36 -3.84 -15.81
CA ALA A 288 8.61 -3.96 -14.38
C ALA A 288 7.37 -4.43 -13.61
N CYS A 289 6.20 -3.85 -13.87
CA CYS A 289 4.94 -4.26 -13.27
C CYS A 289 4.68 -5.77 -13.44
N MET A 290 4.84 -6.31 -14.65
CA MET A 290 4.67 -7.75 -14.88
C MET A 290 5.80 -8.59 -14.28
N ALA A 291 7.07 -8.15 -14.43
CA ALA A 291 8.22 -8.87 -13.94
C ALA A 291 8.18 -9.08 -12.41
N THR A 292 7.68 -8.10 -11.66
CA THR A 292 7.49 -8.22 -10.20
C THR A 292 6.65 -9.45 -9.85
N PHE A 293 5.48 -9.63 -10.47
CA PHE A 293 4.59 -10.76 -10.16
C PHE A 293 5.18 -12.10 -10.58
N TRP A 294 5.85 -12.15 -11.73
CA TRP A 294 6.56 -13.34 -12.20
C TRP A 294 7.64 -13.81 -11.23
N LEU A 295 8.50 -12.89 -10.79
CA LEU A 295 9.62 -13.21 -9.88
C LEU A 295 9.12 -13.64 -8.50
N ILE A 296 8.07 -12.98 -7.98
CA ILE A 296 7.42 -13.37 -6.72
C ILE A 296 6.81 -14.76 -6.85
N SER A 297 5.95 -15.01 -7.83
CA SER A 297 5.22 -16.28 -7.97
C SER A 297 6.18 -17.46 -8.22
N VAL A 298 7.06 -17.35 -9.21
CA VAL A 298 8.00 -18.44 -9.55
C VAL A 298 9.01 -18.69 -8.44
N GLY A 299 9.59 -17.62 -7.85
CA GLY A 299 10.54 -17.74 -6.77
C GLY A 299 9.94 -18.37 -5.51
N PHE A 300 8.72 -17.95 -5.15
CA PHE A 300 7.97 -18.51 -4.03
C PHE A 300 7.63 -19.98 -4.27
N ALA A 301 7.08 -20.33 -5.43
CA ALA A 301 6.71 -21.69 -5.77
C ALA A 301 7.90 -22.66 -5.73
N LEU A 302 9.07 -22.25 -6.23
CA LEU A 302 10.30 -23.05 -6.18
C LEU A 302 10.78 -23.29 -4.74
N GLY A 303 10.88 -22.23 -3.94
CA GLY A 303 11.35 -22.31 -2.56
C GLY A 303 10.41 -23.13 -1.67
N GLN A 304 9.11 -22.87 -1.77
CA GLN A 304 8.08 -23.56 -1.01
C GLN A 304 8.02 -25.04 -1.36
N SER A 305 8.08 -25.40 -2.64
CA SER A 305 8.03 -26.79 -3.07
C SER A 305 9.24 -27.58 -2.58
N ALA A 306 10.42 -26.96 -2.51
CA ALA A 306 11.62 -27.58 -1.93
C ALA A 306 11.46 -27.85 -0.41
N LEU A 307 10.87 -26.91 0.34
CA LEU A 307 10.60 -27.09 1.78
C LEU A 307 9.52 -28.14 2.02
N PHE A 308 8.44 -28.11 1.24
CA PHE A 308 7.35 -29.09 1.27
C PHE A 308 7.88 -30.51 1.01
N ALA A 309 8.72 -30.67 -0.01
CA ALA A 309 9.36 -31.93 -0.35
C ALA A 309 10.11 -32.56 0.84
N LYS A 310 10.85 -31.71 1.58
CA LYS A 310 11.66 -32.15 2.74
C LYS A 310 10.80 -32.56 3.92
N ILE A 311 9.79 -31.76 4.27
CA ILE A 311 8.91 -32.06 5.42
C ILE A 311 7.99 -33.26 5.13
N TRP A 312 7.49 -33.40 3.90
CA TRP A 312 6.66 -34.52 3.48
C TRP A 312 7.42 -35.85 3.58
N ARG A 313 8.67 -35.88 3.09
CA ARG A 313 9.52 -37.06 3.17
C ARG A 313 9.75 -37.51 4.61
N VAL A 314 9.98 -36.56 5.53
CA VAL A 314 10.12 -36.86 6.97
C VAL A 314 8.83 -37.47 7.50
N ASN A 315 7.68 -36.83 7.30
CA ASN A 315 6.42 -37.36 7.81
C ASN A 315 6.06 -38.75 7.27
N ARG A 316 6.32 -39.02 5.99
CA ARG A 316 6.04 -40.33 5.38
C ARG A 316 6.91 -41.45 5.94
N ILE A 317 8.15 -41.18 6.33
CA ILE A 317 9.05 -42.18 6.91
C ILE A 317 8.61 -42.53 8.34
N PHE A 318 8.24 -41.53 9.14
CA PHE A 318 7.93 -41.72 10.56
C PHE A 318 6.48 -42.15 10.85
N HIS A 319 5.51 -41.83 9.98
CA HIS A 319 4.09 -42.14 10.19
C HIS A 319 3.58 -43.33 9.34
N ASN A 320 4.46 -44.18 8.81
CA ASN A 320 4.04 -45.35 8.04
C ASN A 320 3.54 -46.49 8.96
N PRO A 321 2.24 -46.84 8.99
CA PRO A 321 1.67 -47.75 10.01
C PRO A 321 1.98 -49.23 9.76
N SER A 322 2.41 -49.58 8.55
CA SER A 322 2.60 -50.97 8.12
C SER A 322 4.06 -51.42 8.33
N GLY A 323 4.43 -51.58 9.60
CA GLY A 323 5.53 -52.39 10.11
C GLY A 323 6.89 -52.25 9.44
N PHE A 324 7.74 -51.32 9.92
CA PHE A 324 9.22 -51.28 9.77
C PHE A 324 9.83 -51.74 8.43
N LYS A 325 9.08 -51.73 7.33
CA LYS A 325 9.59 -51.99 5.99
C LYS A 325 10.24 -50.70 5.53
N PHE A 326 11.53 -50.77 5.23
CA PHE A 326 12.28 -49.67 4.64
C PHE A 326 11.61 -49.24 3.32
N VAL A 327 10.86 -48.13 3.34
CA VAL A 327 10.34 -47.50 2.12
C VAL A 327 11.42 -46.58 1.57
N LYS A 328 12.05 -46.98 0.48
CA LYS A 328 13.02 -46.14 -0.23
C LYS A 328 12.28 -45.06 -1.03
N VAL A 329 11.99 -43.94 -0.38
CA VAL A 329 11.44 -42.75 -1.07
C VAL A 329 12.53 -42.14 -1.95
N THR A 330 12.30 -42.13 -3.26
CA THR A 330 13.27 -41.61 -4.23
C THR A 330 13.02 -40.11 -4.45
N ALA A 331 14.07 -39.33 -4.68
CA ALA A 331 13.94 -37.89 -4.95
C ALA A 331 12.97 -37.57 -6.10
N LYS A 332 12.88 -38.45 -7.10
CA LYS A 332 11.97 -38.34 -8.24
C LYS A 332 10.49 -38.32 -7.84
N ASP A 333 10.08 -39.06 -6.81
CA ASP A 333 8.68 -39.13 -6.35
C ASP A 333 8.20 -37.79 -5.78
N VAL A 334 9.14 -36.98 -5.29
CA VAL A 334 8.88 -35.68 -4.68
C VAL A 334 9.03 -34.53 -5.69
N MET A 335 9.80 -34.74 -6.76
CA MET A 335 9.96 -33.77 -7.86
C MET A 335 8.69 -33.66 -8.72
N LEU A 336 7.91 -34.75 -8.87
CA LEU A 336 6.72 -34.74 -9.72
C LEU A 336 5.62 -33.76 -9.24
N PRO A 337 5.21 -33.76 -7.96
CA PRO A 337 4.27 -32.74 -7.44
C PRO A 337 4.82 -31.30 -7.54
N LEU A 338 6.14 -31.12 -7.33
CA LEU A 338 6.82 -29.83 -7.49
C LEU A 338 6.69 -29.30 -8.92
N VAL A 339 6.97 -30.14 -9.93
CA VAL A 339 6.87 -29.76 -11.34
C VAL A 339 5.41 -29.45 -11.72
N GLY A 340 4.46 -30.24 -11.21
CA GLY A 340 3.03 -29.98 -11.43
C GLY A 340 2.58 -28.63 -10.87
N LEU A 341 2.97 -28.29 -9.64
CA LEU A 341 2.63 -27.02 -9.00
C LEU A 341 3.28 -25.83 -9.71
N LEU A 342 4.55 -25.96 -10.08
CA LEU A 342 5.27 -24.93 -10.82
C LEU A 342 4.66 -24.72 -12.22
N ALA A 343 4.30 -25.79 -12.92
CA ALA A 343 3.64 -25.71 -14.23
C ALA A 343 2.28 -25.02 -14.13
N ALA A 344 1.49 -25.30 -13.09
CA ALA A 344 0.22 -24.62 -12.84
C ALA A 344 0.42 -23.12 -12.59
N ASN A 345 1.39 -22.73 -11.77
CA ASN A 345 1.75 -21.34 -11.52
C ASN A 345 2.15 -20.61 -12.82
N ILE A 346 3.05 -21.20 -13.60
CA ILE A 346 3.50 -20.64 -14.87
C ILE A 346 2.32 -20.52 -15.84
N ALA A 347 1.43 -21.51 -15.94
CA ALA A 347 0.27 -21.46 -16.81
C ALA A 347 -0.66 -20.29 -16.46
N VAL A 348 -0.96 -20.08 -15.17
CA VAL A 348 -1.77 -18.94 -14.71
C VAL A 348 -1.08 -17.61 -15.05
N MET A 349 0.24 -17.51 -14.83
CA MET A 349 1.01 -16.30 -15.13
C MET A 349 1.07 -15.99 -16.64
N ILE A 350 1.23 -17.01 -17.50
CA ILE A 350 1.14 -16.83 -18.97
C ILE A 350 -0.24 -16.33 -19.37
N CYS A 351 -1.30 -16.98 -18.86
CA CYS A 351 -2.68 -16.56 -19.13
C CYS A 351 -2.89 -15.10 -18.70
N TRP A 352 -2.41 -14.71 -17.52
CA TRP A 352 -2.54 -13.34 -17.05
C TRP A 352 -1.78 -12.35 -17.94
N GLN A 353 -0.52 -12.65 -18.29
CA GLN A 353 0.28 -11.79 -19.16
C GLN A 353 -0.30 -11.61 -20.56
N VAL A 354 -0.81 -12.67 -21.17
CA VAL A 354 -1.32 -12.64 -22.56
C VAL A 354 -2.71 -12.02 -22.63
N LEU A 355 -3.59 -12.35 -21.68
CA LEU A 355 -4.99 -11.94 -21.73
C LEU A 355 -5.23 -10.55 -21.13
N ASN A 356 -4.53 -10.19 -20.06
CA ASN A 356 -4.72 -8.89 -19.40
C ASN A 356 -3.49 -8.49 -18.57
N PRO A 357 -2.40 -8.04 -19.21
CA PRO A 357 -1.17 -7.67 -18.51
C PRO A 357 -1.39 -6.48 -17.58
N LEU A 358 -0.53 -6.40 -16.56
CA LEU A 358 -0.39 -5.23 -15.71
C LEU A 358 0.47 -4.18 -16.42
N VAL A 359 -0.02 -2.96 -16.43
CA VAL A 359 0.64 -1.78 -16.96
C VAL A 359 0.82 -0.74 -15.87
N TYR A 360 1.88 0.05 -16.00
CA TYR A 360 2.18 1.14 -15.11
C TYR A 360 1.29 2.33 -15.46
N VAL A 361 0.57 2.84 -14.47
CA VAL A 361 -0.31 4.00 -14.61
C VAL A 361 -0.10 4.96 -13.45
N ARG A 362 -0.32 6.24 -13.70
CA ARG A 362 -0.39 7.26 -12.66
C ARG A 362 -1.81 7.37 -12.14
N LEU A 363 -1.94 7.43 -10.83
CA LEU A 363 -3.19 7.61 -10.10
C LEU A 363 -3.17 8.96 -9.40
N GLU A 364 -4.28 9.67 -9.47
CA GLU A 364 -4.46 10.99 -8.90
C GLU A 364 -4.67 10.88 -7.38
N HIS A 365 -3.99 11.73 -6.61
CA HIS A 365 -4.30 11.87 -5.19
C HIS A 365 -5.52 12.77 -5.01
N SER A 366 -6.23 12.61 -3.89
CA SER A 366 -7.33 13.50 -3.55
C SER A 366 -6.83 14.94 -3.39
N GLY A 367 -7.53 15.88 -4.01
CA GLY A 367 -7.22 17.30 -3.95
C GLY A 367 -6.79 17.86 -5.30
N THR A 368 -7.31 19.03 -5.62
CA THR A 368 -7.02 19.78 -6.84
C THR A 368 -6.59 21.18 -6.49
N ASP A 369 -5.97 21.86 -7.44
CA ASP A 369 -5.72 23.29 -7.32
C ASP A 369 -7.05 24.10 -7.40
N PRO A 370 -7.01 25.43 -7.20
CA PRO A 370 -8.21 26.26 -7.30
C PRO A 370 -8.94 26.21 -8.65
N TRP A 371 -8.33 25.65 -9.71
CA TRP A 371 -8.93 25.48 -11.05
C TRP A 371 -9.32 24.03 -11.34
N ASN A 372 -9.40 23.19 -10.31
CA ASN A 372 -9.73 21.77 -10.41
C ASN A 372 -8.73 20.96 -11.25
N ARG A 373 -7.46 21.38 -11.30
CA ARG A 373 -6.37 20.64 -11.94
C ARG A 373 -5.70 19.72 -10.93
N VAL A 374 -5.22 18.56 -11.38
CA VAL A 374 -4.56 17.55 -10.53
C VAL A 374 -3.19 18.04 -10.10
N ILE A 375 -2.96 18.14 -8.78
CA ILE A 375 -1.69 18.64 -8.22
C ILE A 375 -0.71 17.54 -7.81
N SER A 376 -1.19 16.31 -7.65
CA SER A 376 -0.41 15.22 -7.07
C SER A 376 -0.85 13.88 -7.67
N THR A 377 0.12 13.09 -8.13
CA THR A 377 -0.10 11.74 -8.67
C THR A 377 0.90 10.77 -8.07
N HIS A 378 0.59 9.47 -8.08
CA HIS A 378 1.51 8.40 -7.71
C HIS A 378 1.46 7.26 -8.71
N GLY A 379 2.57 6.55 -8.88
CA GLY A 379 2.68 5.41 -9.75
C GLY A 379 2.09 4.13 -9.15
N GLY A 380 1.41 3.33 -9.98
CA GLY A 380 0.92 2.02 -9.60
C GLY A 380 0.71 1.09 -10.79
N CYS A 381 0.65 -0.21 -10.52
CA CYS A 381 0.36 -1.22 -11.55
C CYS A 381 -1.14 -1.52 -11.59
N ARG A 382 -1.78 -1.34 -12.75
CA ARG A 382 -3.19 -1.66 -12.99
C ARG A 382 -3.33 -2.57 -14.22
N LEU A 383 -4.48 -3.21 -14.36
CA LEU A 383 -4.77 -4.00 -15.56
C LEU A 383 -4.89 -3.10 -16.78
N LEU A 384 -4.43 -3.59 -17.94
CA LEU A 384 -4.55 -2.89 -19.21
C LEU A 384 -6.02 -2.64 -19.60
N SER A 385 -6.88 -3.63 -19.40
CA SER A 385 -8.32 -3.47 -19.63
C SER A 385 -9.01 -3.02 -18.33
N GLN A 386 -9.84 -1.96 -18.41
CA GLN A 386 -10.65 -1.45 -17.30
C GLN A 386 -12.18 -1.64 -17.52
N GLY A 387 -12.57 -2.42 -18.54
CA GLY A 387 -13.99 -2.71 -18.80
C GLY A 387 -14.64 -3.65 -17.77
N SER A 388 -15.96 -3.82 -17.83
CA SER A 388 -16.77 -4.68 -16.93
C SER A 388 -16.31 -6.15 -16.84
N ASN A 389 -15.57 -6.62 -17.85
CA ASN A 389 -15.02 -7.97 -17.95
C ASN A 389 -13.54 -8.09 -17.51
N ALA A 390 -12.87 -6.97 -17.21
CA ALA A 390 -11.46 -6.95 -16.90
C ALA A 390 -11.22 -7.08 -15.39
N LYS A 391 -11.27 -8.32 -14.89
CA LYS A 391 -11.07 -8.62 -13.48
C LYS A 391 -9.70 -9.26 -13.28
N ALA A 392 -8.82 -8.64 -12.48
CA ALA A 392 -7.57 -9.26 -11.99
C ALA A 392 -7.88 -10.40 -10.99
N LEU A 393 -9.06 -10.31 -10.38
CA LEU A 393 -9.54 -11.17 -9.31
C LEU A 393 -9.44 -12.68 -9.61
N PRO A 394 -9.86 -13.23 -10.77
CA PRO A 394 -9.70 -14.66 -11.06
C PRO A 394 -8.23 -15.10 -11.07
N TYR A 395 -7.31 -14.31 -11.63
CA TYR A 395 -5.89 -14.67 -11.65
C TYR A 395 -5.29 -14.63 -10.24
N LEU A 396 -5.61 -13.58 -9.48
CA LEU A 396 -5.18 -13.43 -8.08
C LEU A 396 -5.73 -14.56 -7.19
N ILE A 397 -7.02 -14.89 -7.29
CA ILE A 397 -7.62 -16.01 -6.56
C ILE A 397 -6.93 -17.33 -6.95
N SER A 398 -6.69 -17.55 -8.24
CA SER A 398 -6.03 -18.77 -8.71
C SER A 398 -4.62 -18.90 -8.15
N LEU A 399 -3.81 -17.83 -8.18
CA LEU A 399 -2.47 -17.80 -7.58
C LEU A 399 -2.54 -17.99 -6.07
N VAL A 400 -3.46 -17.33 -5.36
CA VAL A 400 -3.64 -17.52 -3.92
C VAL A 400 -3.96 -18.98 -3.60
N ILE A 401 -4.82 -19.65 -4.35
CA ILE A 401 -5.14 -21.07 -4.13
C ILE A 401 -3.91 -21.95 -4.37
N ILE A 402 -3.20 -21.73 -5.49
CA ILE A 402 -2.04 -22.52 -5.89
C ILE A 402 -0.85 -22.30 -4.94
N ASP A 403 -0.65 -21.09 -4.42
CA ASP A 403 0.50 -20.76 -3.57
C ASP A 403 0.20 -20.90 -2.07
N MET A 404 -0.96 -20.43 -1.59
CA MET A 404 -1.33 -20.54 -0.17
C MET A 404 -1.84 -21.93 0.21
N GLY A 405 -2.46 -22.68 -0.71
CA GLY A 405 -2.93 -24.04 -0.44
C GLY A 405 -1.79 -24.97 0.02
N PRO A 406 -0.70 -25.11 -0.75
CA PRO A 406 0.47 -25.87 -0.34
C PRO A 406 1.17 -25.29 0.89
N LEU A 407 1.02 -23.98 1.18
CA LEU A 407 1.59 -23.34 2.37
C LEU A 407 0.87 -23.83 3.62
N ILE A 408 -0.46 -23.88 3.57
CA ILE A 408 -1.31 -24.42 4.64
C ILE A 408 -1.03 -25.93 4.83
N LEU A 409 -0.91 -26.69 3.75
CA LEU A 409 -0.55 -28.11 3.83
C LEU A 409 0.85 -28.29 4.43
N MET A 410 1.81 -27.44 4.06
CA MET A 410 3.15 -27.44 4.62
C MET A 410 3.12 -27.11 6.11
N TYR A 411 2.29 -26.17 6.55
CA TYR A 411 2.10 -25.85 7.97
C TYR A 411 1.57 -27.05 8.75
N PHE A 412 0.56 -27.73 8.22
CA PHE A 412 0.01 -28.96 8.82
C PHE A 412 1.07 -30.07 8.92
N GLN A 413 1.87 -30.26 7.86
CA GLN A 413 2.97 -31.22 7.86
C GLN A 413 4.09 -30.84 8.84
N ALA A 414 4.44 -29.56 8.94
CA ALA A 414 5.41 -29.06 9.90
C ALA A 414 4.93 -29.27 11.35
N TYR A 415 3.63 -29.10 11.61
CA TYR A 415 3.02 -29.38 12.90
C TYR A 415 3.12 -30.86 13.27
N GLN A 416 2.81 -31.78 12.35
CA GLN A 416 2.96 -33.22 12.61
C GLN A 416 4.43 -33.61 12.89
N ALA A 417 5.37 -33.02 12.15
CA ALA A 417 6.79 -33.33 12.29
C ALA A 417 7.45 -32.69 13.54
N ARG A 418 6.73 -31.88 14.33
CA ARG A 418 7.31 -31.08 15.43
C ARG A 418 7.94 -31.93 16.53
N ASN A 419 7.37 -33.12 16.77
CA ASN A 419 7.82 -34.05 17.81
C ASN A 419 8.85 -35.06 17.29
N ILE A 420 9.21 -34.99 16.01
CA ILE A 420 10.19 -35.89 15.40
C ILE A 420 11.59 -35.30 15.61
N CYS A 421 12.34 -35.90 16.53
CA CYS A 421 13.77 -35.61 16.70
C CYS A 421 14.54 -36.21 15.52
N THR A 422 14.93 -35.36 14.57
CA THR A 422 15.89 -35.73 13.52
C THR A 422 17.31 -35.49 14.03
N GLU A 423 18.28 -36.27 13.55
CA GLU A 423 19.71 -36.21 13.94
C GLU A 423 20.31 -34.79 13.82
N TYR A 424 19.71 -33.92 13.02
CA TYR A 424 20.13 -32.54 12.78
C TYR A 424 19.03 -31.47 13.08
N SER A 425 17.95 -31.83 13.79
CA SER A 425 16.83 -30.92 14.12
C SER A 425 16.22 -30.19 12.90
N GLU A 426 16.29 -30.79 11.72
CA GLU A 426 15.93 -30.15 10.45
C GLU A 426 14.43 -29.80 10.37
N SER A 427 13.56 -30.67 10.88
CA SER A 427 12.11 -30.44 10.97
C SER A 427 11.75 -29.21 11.79
N LYS A 428 12.47 -28.96 12.90
CA LYS A 428 12.22 -27.82 13.80
C LYS A 428 12.48 -26.48 13.12
N TYR A 429 13.63 -26.34 12.45
CA TYR A 429 13.97 -25.09 11.77
C TYR A 429 13.10 -24.84 10.53
N ILE A 430 12.71 -25.89 9.81
CA ILE A 430 11.70 -25.79 8.75
C ILE A 430 10.39 -25.27 9.31
N ALA A 431 9.90 -25.81 10.44
CA ALA A 431 8.67 -25.36 11.07
C ALA A 431 8.74 -23.87 11.50
N ILE A 432 9.84 -23.45 12.12
CA ILE A 432 10.05 -22.04 12.51
C ILE A 432 10.05 -21.13 11.27
N ALA A 433 10.71 -21.54 10.18
CA ALA A 433 10.72 -20.76 8.95
C ALA A 433 9.30 -20.60 8.37
N VAL A 434 8.53 -21.67 8.28
CA VAL A 434 7.15 -21.66 7.76
C VAL A 434 6.21 -20.81 8.63
N ILE A 435 6.33 -20.87 9.95
CA ILE A 435 5.58 -20.01 10.87
C ILE A 435 5.93 -18.53 10.64
N GLY A 436 7.22 -18.21 10.53
CA GLY A 436 7.70 -16.85 10.27
C GLY A 436 7.17 -16.29 8.94
N MET A 437 7.18 -17.10 7.87
CA MET A 437 6.58 -16.73 6.58
C MET A 437 5.10 -16.37 6.71
N LEU A 438 4.32 -17.22 7.39
CA LEU A 438 2.88 -17.01 7.56
C LEU A 438 2.62 -15.70 8.32
N GLN A 439 3.37 -15.44 9.40
CA GLN A 439 3.27 -14.21 10.18
C GLN A 439 3.56 -12.96 9.33
N VAL A 440 4.62 -12.99 8.51
CA VAL A 440 4.97 -11.88 7.61
C VAL A 440 3.85 -11.62 6.60
N CYS A 441 3.21 -12.65 6.05
CA CYS A 441 2.07 -12.48 5.15
C CYS A 441 0.84 -11.89 5.87
N VAL A 442 0.49 -12.41 7.05
CA VAL A 442 -0.70 -11.99 7.82
C VAL A 442 -0.59 -10.53 8.26
N VAL A 443 0.61 -10.08 8.67
CA VAL A 443 0.85 -8.69 9.09
C VAL A 443 1.12 -7.78 7.89
N GLY A 444 1.88 -8.25 6.91
CA GLY A 444 2.34 -7.44 5.78
C GLY A 444 1.22 -7.05 4.81
N ILE A 445 0.30 -7.96 4.49
CA ILE A 445 -0.74 -7.71 3.49
C ILE A 445 -1.68 -6.55 3.91
N PRO A 446 -2.25 -6.51 5.13
CA PRO A 446 -3.10 -5.39 5.55
C PRO A 446 -2.38 -4.03 5.52
N ILE A 447 -1.10 -4.00 5.92
CA ILE A 447 -0.33 -2.75 5.92
C ILE A 447 -0.06 -2.30 4.47
N LEU A 448 0.18 -3.23 3.53
CA LEU A 448 0.34 -2.90 2.10
C LEU A 448 -0.94 -2.31 1.49
N ILE A 449 -2.12 -2.76 1.92
CA ILE A 449 -3.40 -2.19 1.49
C ILE A 449 -3.54 -0.76 2.02
N LEU A 450 -3.23 -0.56 3.31
CA LEU A 450 -3.30 0.75 3.97
C LEU A 450 -2.37 1.79 3.34
N LEU A 451 -1.18 1.35 2.87
CA LEU A 451 -0.16 2.23 2.28
C LEU A 451 -0.25 2.31 0.75
N SER A 452 -1.34 1.86 0.14
CA SER A 452 -1.45 1.76 -1.33
C SER A 452 -1.29 3.10 -2.06
N ASP A 453 -1.74 4.21 -1.45
CA ASP A 453 -1.65 5.56 -2.03
C ASP A 453 -0.29 6.25 -1.80
N ASN A 454 0.60 5.65 -1.00
CA ASN A 454 1.87 6.22 -0.60
C ASN A 454 3.05 5.37 -1.14
N PRO A 455 3.68 5.76 -2.26
CA PRO A 455 4.65 4.91 -2.96
C PRO A 455 5.92 4.64 -2.14
N ARG A 456 6.46 5.63 -1.42
CA ARG A 456 7.70 5.47 -0.63
C ARG A 456 7.56 4.47 0.53
N PRO A 457 6.58 4.60 1.45
CA PRO A 457 6.34 3.59 2.49
C PRO A 457 5.96 2.22 1.92
N SER A 458 5.13 2.18 0.87
CA SER A 458 4.72 0.93 0.22
C SER A 458 5.93 0.20 -0.36
N TYR A 459 6.82 0.91 -1.05
CA TYR A 459 8.08 0.37 -1.58
C TYR A 459 8.93 -0.26 -0.48
N LEU A 460 9.22 0.47 0.61
CA LEU A 460 10.04 -0.04 1.71
C LEU A 460 9.45 -1.30 2.34
N LEU A 461 8.13 -1.30 2.56
CA LEU A 461 7.46 -2.44 3.16
C LEU A 461 7.56 -3.68 2.26
N ARG A 462 7.34 -3.54 0.94
CA ARG A 462 7.46 -4.66 -0.02
C ARG A 462 8.88 -5.23 -0.02
N VAL A 463 9.89 -4.36 -0.09
CA VAL A 463 11.30 -4.76 -0.08
C VAL A 463 11.66 -5.47 1.23
N LEU A 464 11.23 -4.93 2.37
CA LEU A 464 11.49 -5.52 3.68
C LEU A 464 10.84 -6.89 3.83
N ILE A 465 9.60 -7.05 3.39
CA ILE A 465 8.89 -8.34 3.38
C ILE A 465 9.68 -9.38 2.56
N ILE A 466 10.10 -9.03 1.34
CA ILE A 466 10.85 -9.93 0.46
C ILE A 466 12.20 -10.30 1.07
N PHE A 467 12.91 -9.33 1.64
CA PHE A 467 14.19 -9.53 2.31
C PHE A 467 14.07 -10.44 3.53
N LEU A 468 13.11 -10.17 4.42
CA LEU A 468 12.90 -10.97 5.63
C LEU A 468 12.49 -12.40 5.27
N PHE A 469 11.62 -12.57 4.27
CA PHE A 469 11.21 -13.89 3.81
C PHE A 469 12.41 -14.69 3.28
N SER A 470 13.19 -14.11 2.36
CA SER A 470 14.35 -14.77 1.75
C SER A 470 15.46 -15.05 2.77
N GLY A 471 15.77 -14.05 3.58
CA GLY A 471 16.82 -14.11 4.60
C GLY A 471 16.50 -15.13 5.68
N ALA A 472 15.27 -15.12 6.23
CA ALA A 472 14.86 -16.06 7.27
C ALA A 472 14.96 -17.51 6.80
N VAL A 473 14.49 -17.83 5.59
CA VAL A 473 14.59 -19.18 5.02
C VAL A 473 16.04 -19.63 4.91
N MET A 474 16.88 -18.82 4.28
CA MET A 474 18.28 -19.19 4.09
C MET A 474 18.99 -19.36 5.43
N LEU A 475 18.85 -18.40 6.35
CA LEU A 475 19.56 -18.46 7.63
C LEU A 475 19.08 -19.64 8.50
N LEU A 476 17.77 -19.85 8.64
CA LEU A 476 17.23 -20.92 9.47
C LEU A 476 17.54 -22.31 8.93
N ILE A 477 17.66 -22.48 7.60
CA ILE A 477 17.94 -23.78 7.00
C ILE A 477 19.45 -24.10 6.98
N PHE A 478 20.30 -23.11 6.68
CA PHE A 478 21.73 -23.33 6.47
C PHE A 478 22.58 -23.15 7.73
N VAL A 479 22.31 -22.16 8.59
CA VAL A 479 23.15 -21.89 9.76
C VAL A 479 23.26 -23.10 10.70
N PRO A 480 22.17 -23.80 11.08
CA PRO A 480 22.26 -24.97 11.94
C PRO A 480 23.09 -26.10 11.31
N LYS A 481 23.07 -26.25 9.98
CA LYS A 481 23.84 -27.27 9.26
C LYS A 481 25.32 -26.95 9.22
N ILE A 482 25.67 -25.67 9.04
CA ILE A 482 27.06 -25.20 9.10
C ILE A 482 27.61 -25.40 10.51
N MET A 483 26.83 -25.09 11.55
CA MET A 483 27.22 -25.32 12.95
C MET A 483 27.41 -26.81 13.25
N ALA A 484 26.47 -27.66 12.80
CA ALA A 484 26.60 -29.11 12.95
C ALA A 484 27.85 -29.64 12.24
N HIS A 485 28.09 -29.22 10.99
CA HIS A 485 29.29 -29.57 10.23
C HIS A 485 30.59 -29.23 10.98
N ARG A 486 30.71 -28.00 11.48
CA ARG A 486 31.88 -27.57 12.26
C ARG A 486 32.06 -28.40 13.53
N LYS A 487 30.97 -28.70 14.26
CA LYS A 487 31.02 -29.56 15.45
C LYS A 487 31.53 -30.96 15.12
N PHE A 488 31.06 -31.56 14.01
CA PHE A 488 31.55 -32.86 13.55
C PHE A 488 33.03 -32.83 13.16
N GLU A 489 33.50 -31.78 12.47
CA GLU A 489 34.93 -31.62 12.16
C GLU A 489 35.80 -31.47 13.41
N HIS A 490 35.35 -30.70 14.40
CA HIS A 490 36.06 -30.54 15.67
C HIS A 490 36.15 -31.87 16.43
N THR A 491 35.06 -32.63 16.53
CA THR A 491 35.07 -33.94 17.18
C THR A 491 35.99 -34.91 16.43
N ALA A 492 35.91 -34.97 15.09
CA ALA A 492 36.77 -35.84 14.29
C ALA A 492 38.26 -35.52 14.45
N ARG A 493 38.63 -34.23 14.51
CA ARG A 493 40.00 -33.79 14.78
C ARG A 493 40.47 -34.12 16.20
N ALA A 494 39.60 -33.95 17.21
CA ALA A 494 39.90 -34.31 18.59
C ALA A 494 40.11 -35.82 18.77
N THR A 495 39.29 -36.66 18.12
CA THR A 495 39.46 -38.12 18.15
C THR A 495 40.72 -38.56 17.41
N ALA A 496 41.05 -37.94 16.27
CA ALA A 496 42.30 -38.21 15.55
C ALA A 496 43.54 -37.82 16.38
N GLY A 497 43.54 -36.64 17.02
CA GLY A 497 44.62 -36.22 17.90
C GLY A 497 44.81 -37.12 19.12
N ASN A 498 43.72 -37.63 19.72
CA ASN A 498 43.82 -38.62 20.79
C ASN A 498 44.31 -39.99 20.30
N HIS A 499 44.01 -40.36 19.05
CA HIS A 499 44.50 -41.63 18.47
C HIS A 499 46.01 -41.60 18.22
N ASP A 500 46.55 -40.46 17.78
CA ASP A 500 47.99 -40.26 17.62
C ASP A 500 48.73 -40.28 18.97
N ILE A 501 48.18 -39.64 20.01
CA ILE A 501 48.73 -39.70 21.38
C ILE A 501 48.68 -41.14 21.94
N SER A 502 47.60 -41.88 21.66
CA SER A 502 47.46 -43.27 22.13
C SER A 502 48.43 -44.23 21.42
N LEU A 503 48.75 -43.98 20.15
CA LEU A 503 49.74 -44.72 19.38
C LEU A 503 51.18 -44.40 19.85
N ASP A 504 51.48 -43.14 20.19
CA ASP A 504 52.77 -42.76 20.78
C ASP A 504 52.97 -43.35 22.18
N VAL A 505 51.94 -43.40 23.01
CA VAL A 505 51.99 -44.04 24.35
C VAL A 505 52.09 -45.57 24.24
N ALA A 506 51.41 -46.20 23.28
CA ALA A 506 51.56 -47.63 23.00
C ALA A 506 52.95 -47.99 22.44
N SER A 507 53.55 -47.09 21.65
CA SER A 507 54.93 -47.22 21.16
C SER A 507 55.97 -47.09 22.28
N GLN A 508 55.70 -46.31 23.32
CA GLN A 508 56.61 -46.15 24.47
C GLN A 508 56.47 -47.25 25.54
N SER A 509 55.32 -47.95 25.59
CA SER A 509 55.01 -48.94 26.64
C SER A 509 55.21 -50.41 26.23
N GLY A 510 55.64 -50.69 24.99
CA GLY A 510 56.05 -52.04 24.57
C GLY A 510 54.91 -53.08 24.49
N LEU A 511 53.64 -52.66 24.57
CA LEU A 511 52.51 -53.58 24.57
C LEU A 511 51.98 -53.82 23.14
N ARG A 512 52.30 -54.98 22.55
CA ARG A 512 51.71 -55.43 21.28
C ARG A 512 50.23 -55.80 21.48
N VAL A 513 49.32 -54.98 20.97
CA VAL A 513 47.90 -55.35 20.84
C VAL A 513 47.64 -55.77 19.39
N SER A 514 47.33 -57.06 19.19
CA SER A 514 46.94 -57.62 17.89
C SER A 514 45.43 -57.47 17.71
N PHE A 515 45.00 -56.70 16.69
CA PHE A 515 43.60 -56.67 16.27
C PHE A 515 43.41 -57.58 15.05
N MET A 516 42.54 -58.57 15.25
CA MET A 516 42.12 -59.58 14.29
C MET A 516 41.25 -58.92 13.20
N LYS A 517 41.59 -59.13 11.92
CA LYS A 517 40.81 -58.64 10.77
C LYS A 517 39.54 -59.51 10.56
N PRO A 518 38.41 -58.94 10.08
CA PRO A 518 37.27 -59.74 9.63
C PRO A 518 37.55 -60.31 8.23
N ASN A 519 37.25 -61.59 8.05
CA ASN A 519 37.39 -62.33 6.80
C ASN A 519 36.35 -61.93 5.75
N GLU A 520 36.80 -61.90 4.50
CA GLU A 520 35.99 -61.87 3.27
C GLU A 520 35.24 -63.20 3.04
N GLU A 521 34.11 -63.09 2.34
CA GLU A 521 33.17 -64.15 2.00
C GLU A 521 33.78 -65.24 1.10
N GLU A 522 33.47 -66.52 1.37
CA GLU A 522 33.51 -67.58 0.37
C GLU A 522 32.28 -68.49 0.43
N THR A 523 31.85 -68.88 -0.76
CA THR A 523 30.62 -69.56 -1.17
C THR A 523 30.72 -71.09 -1.03
N LYS A 524 29.62 -71.77 -0.65
CA LYS A 524 29.11 -73.11 -1.11
C LYS A 524 27.99 -73.58 -0.16
N GLN A 525 26.76 -73.78 -0.63
CA GLN A 525 26.17 -74.99 -1.24
C GLN A 525 26.07 -76.22 -0.33
N GLU A 526 24.88 -76.85 -0.40
CA GLU A 526 24.40 -78.15 0.13
C GLU A 526 23.55 -78.11 1.42
N THR A 527 22.21 -78.26 1.36
CA THR A 527 21.28 -79.40 1.15
C THR A 527 20.72 -80.01 2.45
N ASP A 528 19.40 -80.20 2.39
CA ASP A 528 18.55 -81.18 3.07
C ASP A 528 18.00 -80.99 4.50
N GLN A 529 16.68 -80.70 4.48
CA GLN A 529 15.56 -81.47 5.07
C GLN A 529 15.27 -81.48 6.59
N ALA A 530 14.01 -81.07 6.85
CA ALA A 530 13.02 -81.63 7.81
C ALA A 530 13.34 -81.49 9.32
N SER A 531 12.41 -81.21 10.24
CA SER A 531 10.95 -81.27 10.27
C SER A 531 10.42 -80.62 11.59
N SER A 532 9.13 -80.25 11.57
CA SER A 532 8.13 -80.29 12.65
C SER A 532 8.35 -79.63 14.04
N SER A 533 7.44 -78.67 14.29
CA SER A 533 6.46 -78.59 15.41
C SER A 533 6.83 -78.25 16.87
N SER A 534 5.97 -77.36 17.38
CA SER A 534 5.33 -77.28 18.72
C SER A 534 6.01 -76.57 19.89
N ILE A 535 5.38 -75.43 20.25
CA ILE A 535 4.79 -75.08 21.56
C ILE A 535 5.58 -75.42 22.83
N GLY A 536 5.87 -74.39 23.64
CA GLY A 536 6.17 -74.56 25.06
C GLY A 536 6.62 -73.25 25.73
N SER A 537 5.70 -72.60 26.43
CA SER A 537 5.99 -71.50 27.37
C SER A 537 6.50 -72.04 28.70
N VAL A 538 7.60 -71.48 29.23
CA VAL A 538 7.96 -71.23 30.66
C VAL A 538 9.19 -70.29 30.55
N GLY A 539 9.27 -69.08 31.08
CA GLY A 539 8.97 -68.61 32.43
C GLY A 539 10.27 -68.54 33.24
N GLY A 540 10.85 -67.34 33.43
CA GLY A 540 11.82 -67.14 34.52
C GLY A 540 13.00 -66.21 34.26
N SER A 541 12.87 -65.00 34.80
CA SER A 541 13.90 -64.25 35.55
C SER A 541 15.14 -63.68 34.83
N GLY A 542 15.11 -62.35 34.67
CA GLY A 542 15.99 -61.49 35.49
C GLY A 542 17.17 -60.82 34.77
N LEU A 543 17.01 -59.53 34.43
CA LEU A 543 17.81 -58.45 35.02
C LEU A 543 17.25 -57.09 34.55
N LYS A 544 16.60 -56.36 35.46
CA LYS A 544 16.35 -54.91 35.31
C LYS A 544 17.57 -54.20 35.86
N VAL A 545 18.30 -53.48 35.01
CA VAL A 545 19.31 -52.50 35.45
C VAL A 545 18.73 -51.11 35.19
N SER A 546 18.48 -50.42 36.30
CA SER A 546 18.11 -49.01 36.39
C SER A 546 19.36 -48.16 36.15
N ILE A 547 19.30 -47.17 35.25
CA ILE A 547 20.31 -46.11 35.16
C ILE A 547 19.63 -44.79 35.48
N ARG A 548 20.08 -44.21 36.59
CA ARG A 548 19.76 -42.91 37.16
C ARG A 548 20.44 -41.82 36.33
N VAL A 549 19.71 -40.78 35.95
CA VAL A 549 20.29 -39.55 35.40
C VAL A 549 20.28 -38.52 36.53
N GLU A 550 21.46 -38.14 37.00
CA GLU A 550 21.66 -37.00 37.90
C GLU A 550 21.61 -35.71 37.09
N SER A 551 20.81 -34.77 37.59
CA SER A 551 20.77 -33.38 37.18
C SER A 551 21.85 -32.61 37.93
N GLU A 552 22.77 -31.97 37.22
CA GLU A 552 23.62 -30.92 37.79
C GLU A 552 23.09 -29.56 37.33
N ASP A 553 22.69 -28.75 38.32
CA ASP A 553 22.52 -27.31 38.23
C ASP A 553 23.90 -26.64 38.18
N PHE A 554 24.18 -25.84 37.14
CA PHE A 554 24.60 -24.42 37.22
C PHE A 554 24.72 -23.79 35.83
#